data_AF-A0A3N2RGN4-F1
#
_entry.id   AF-A0A3N2RGN4-F1
#
_cell.length_a   1.000
_cell.length_b   1.000
_cell.length_c   1.000
_cell.angle_alpha   90.00
_cell.angle_beta   90.00
_cell.angle_gamma   90.00
#
_symmetry.space_group_name_H-M   'P 1'
#
loop_
_entity.id
_entity.type
_entity.pdbx_description
1 polymer ?
#
loop_
_entity_poly.entity_id
_entity_poly.type
_entity_poly.pdbx_seq_one_letter_code
_entity_poly.pdbx_strand_id
1 'polypeptide(L)' 'MSNLTYLQGYPEQLLSQVRTLINEQRLGDVLAKRYPGTHDYATDKALRQYTQDIKNHFLRNAP' A
#
# COMPACT_ATOMS: atom_id res chain seq x y z
N MET A 1 -1.21 -9.06 -20.83
CA MET A 1 -0.24 -8.99 -19.71
C MET A 1 -0.61 -7.81 -18.85
N SER A 2 -0.95 -8.03 -17.58
CA SER A 2 -1.34 -6.98 -16.65
C SER A 2 -0.15 -6.04 -16.45
N ASN A 3 -0.22 -4.83 -16.99
CA ASN A 3 0.82 -3.83 -16.80
C ASN A 3 0.72 -3.31 -15.36
N LEU A 4 1.69 -3.67 -14.52
CA LEU A 4 1.72 -3.31 -13.11
C LEU A 4 2.32 -1.91 -12.97
N THR A 5 1.57 -0.87 -13.35
CA THR A 5 2.01 0.53 -13.41
C THR A 5 2.70 0.98 -12.11
N TYR A 6 2.16 0.58 -10.96
CA TYR A 6 2.70 0.94 -9.64
C TYR A 6 3.89 0.09 -9.17
N LEU A 7 4.21 -1.00 -9.87
CA LEU A 7 5.31 -1.90 -9.52
C LEU A 7 6.49 -1.81 -10.50
N GLN A 8 6.43 -0.98 -11.53
CA GLN A 8 7.47 -0.92 -12.56
C GLN A 8 8.88 -0.56 -12.03
N GLY A 9 8.97 0.11 -10.89
CA GLY A 9 10.26 0.45 -10.25
C GLY A 9 10.88 -0.66 -9.41
N TYR A 10 10.22 -1.81 -9.26
CA TYR A 10 10.71 -2.91 -8.42
C TYR A 10 11.56 -3.91 -9.23
N PRO A 11 12.44 -4.68 -8.57
CA PRO A 11 13.25 -5.70 -9.22
C PRO A 11 12.40 -6.74 -9.99
N GLU A 12 12.90 -7.22 -11.13
CA GLU A 12 12.16 -8.17 -11.98
C GLU A 12 11.84 -9.48 -11.25
N GLN A 13 12.66 -9.89 -10.28
CA GLN A 13 12.38 -11.06 -9.43
C GLN A 13 11.11 -10.91 -8.58
N LEU A 14 10.77 -9.69 -8.15
CA LEU A 14 9.53 -9.42 -7.45
C LEU A 14 8.36 -9.37 -8.44
N LEU A 15 8.56 -8.71 -9.59
CA LEU A 15 7.56 -8.62 -10.64
C LEU A 15 7.14 -9.99 -11.17
N SER A 16 8.09 -10.92 -11.34
CA SER A 16 7.79 -12.28 -11.76
C SER A 16 6.95 -13.04 -10.74
N GLN A 17 7.28 -12.95 -9.45
CA GLN A 17 6.48 -13.54 -8.36
C GLN A 17 5.05 -12.98 -8.34
N VAL A 18 4.90 -11.66 -8.46
CA VAL A 18 3.58 -11.01 -8.50
C VAL A 18 2.78 -11.47 -9.72
N ARG A 19 3.40 -11.53 -10.91
CA ARG A 19 2.74 -12.02 -12.13
C ARG A 19 2.25 -13.46 -11.98
N THR A 20 3.05 -14.34 -11.38
CA THR A 20 2.64 -15.73 -11.08
C THR A 20 1.43 -15.76 -10.14
N LEU A 21 1.47 -14.99 -9.04
CA LEU A 21 0.36 -14.92 -8.08
C LEU A 21 -0.93 -14.36 -8.69
N ILE A 22 -0.82 -13.43 -9.65
CA ILE A 22 -1.97 -12.91 -10.40
C ILE A 22 -2.56 -13.99 -11.31
N ASN A 23 -1.71 -14.71 -12.06
CA ASN A 23 -2.15 -15.79 -12.93
C ASN A 23 -2.84 -16.92 -12.15
N GLU A 24 -2.37 -17.19 -10.94
CA GLU A 24 -2.97 -18.18 -10.03
C GLU A 24 -4.20 -17.66 -9.28
N GLN A 25 -4.59 -16.39 -9.42
CA GLN A 25 -5.67 -15.74 -8.63
C GLN A 25 -5.47 -15.79 -7.10
N ARG A 26 -4.22 -15.95 -6.64
CA ARG A 26 -3.87 -16.12 -5.21
C ARG A 26 -3.22 -14.90 -4.58
N LEU A 27 -2.99 -13.83 -5.37
CA LEU A 27 -2.34 -12.62 -4.87
C LEU A 27 -3.06 -12.02 -3.66
N GLY A 28 -4.40 -11.95 -3.70
CA GLY A 28 -5.21 -11.40 -2.61
C GLY A 28 -5.01 -12.14 -1.28
N ASP A 29 -5.06 -13.47 -1.31
CA ASP A 29 -4.89 -14.32 -0.12
C ASP A 29 -3.49 -14.19 0.48
N VAL A 30 -2.47 -14.12 -0.38
CA VAL A 30 -1.08 -13.94 0.05
C VAL A 30 -0.89 -12.58 0.72
N LEU A 31 -1.48 -11.52 0.15
CA LEU A 31 -1.42 -10.18 0.72
C LEU A 31 -2.18 -10.11 2.05
N ALA A 32 -3.38 -10.70 2.14
CA ALA A 32 -4.17 -10.74 3.37
C ALA A 32 -3.45 -11.51 4.48
N LYS A 33 -2.79 -12.63 4.15
CA LYS A 33 -2.01 -13.41 5.11
C LYS A 33 -0.76 -12.67 5.60
N ARG A 34 -0.08 -11.95 4.70
CA ARG A 34 1.16 -11.22 5.02
C ARG A 34 0.88 -9.89 5.73
N TYR A 35 -0.21 -9.22 5.36
CA TYR A 35 -0.63 -7.92 5.87
C TYR A 35 -2.08 -8.02 6.36
N PRO A 36 -2.31 -8.61 7.55
CA PRO A 36 -3.66 -8.78 8.09
C PRO A 36 -4.31 -7.46 8.52
N GLY A 37 -3.51 -6.42 8.74
CA GLY A 37 -4.02 -5.08 9.03
C GLY A 37 -4.38 -4.34 7.74
N THR A 38 -5.67 -4.10 7.52
CA THR A 38 -6.12 -3.14 6.50
C THR A 38 -5.81 -1.72 6.96
N HIS A 39 -5.40 -0.86 6.03
CA HIS A 39 -5.24 0.57 6.33
C HIS A 39 -6.63 1.22 6.42
N ASP A 40 -6.97 1.81 7.57
CA ASP A 40 -8.20 2.60 7.75
C ASP A 40 -8.22 3.88 6.89
N TYR A 41 -7.08 4.24 6.28
CA TYR A 41 -6.91 5.46 5.49
C TYR A 41 -7.14 5.28 3.99
N ALA A 42 -8.09 4.42 3.60
CA ALA A 42 -8.35 4.07 2.21
C ALA A 42 -9.11 5.13 1.38
N THR A 43 -9.44 6.29 1.97
CA THR A 43 -10.14 7.39 1.29
C THR A 43 -9.34 8.67 1.37
N ASP A 44 -9.51 9.58 0.41
CA ASP A 44 -8.85 10.89 0.42
C ASP A 44 -9.12 11.67 1.72
N LYS A 45 -10.33 11.55 2.26
CA LYS A 45 -10.71 12.15 3.54
C LYS A 45 -9.89 11.55 4.69
N ALA A 46 -9.78 10.23 4.75
CA ALA A 46 -9.03 9.55 5.80
C ALA A 46 -7.52 9.81 5.68
N LEU A 47 -6.97 9.89 4.46
CA LEU A 47 -5.59 10.28 4.20
C LEU A 47 -5.31 11.73 4.63
N ARG A 48 -6.23 12.66 4.31
CA ARG A 48 -6.13 14.05 4.77
C ARG A 48 -6.20 14.14 6.29
N GLN A 49 -7.06 13.36 6.94
CA GLN A 49 -7.13 13.35 8.40
C GLN A 49 -5.83 12.83 9.01
N TYR A 50 -5.33 11.70 8.52
CA TYR A 50 -4.08 11.10 8.97
C TYR A 50 -2.89 12.06 8.89
N THR A 51 -2.74 12.76 7.76
CA THR A 51 -1.66 13.73 7.58
C THR A 51 -1.80 14.94 8.52
N GLN A 52 -3.03 15.42 8.76
CA GLN A 52 -3.27 16.48 9.74
C GLN A 52 -3.01 16.04 11.17
N ASP A 53 -3.32 14.79 11.52
CA ASP A 53 -3.06 14.26 12.86
C ASP A 53 -1.55 14.17 13.12
N ILE A 54 -0.77 13.68 12.15
CA ILE A 54 0.71 13.71 12.21
C ILE A 54 1.20 15.14 12.37
N LYS A 55 0.73 16.06 11.51
CA LYS A 55 1.14 17.46 11.56
C LYS A 55 0.85 18.09 12.92
N ASN A 56 -0.35 17.87 13.46
CA ASN A 56 -0.75 18.43 14.76
C ASN A 56 0.00 17.79 15.92
N HIS A 57 0.42 16.53 15.79
CA HIS A 57 1.18 15.82 16.82
C HIS A 57 2.63 16.30 16.89
N PHE A 58 3.30 16.47 15.74
CA PHE A 58 4.73 16.79 15.69
C PHE A 58 5.07 18.26 15.46
N LEU A 59 4.14 19.06 14.90
CA LEU A 59 4.35 20.50 14.66
C LEU A 59 3.60 21.40 15.65
N ARG A 60 3.00 20.83 16.72
CA ARG A 60 2.51 21.66 17.82
C ARG A 60 3.71 22.16 18.62
N ASN A 61 3.88 23.48 18.58
CA ASN A 61 4.80 24.33 19.35
C ASN A 61 6.15 24.63 18.67
N ALA A 62 6.11 25.47 17.64
CA ALA A 62 6.97 26.64 17.66
C ALA A 62 6.12 27.80 18.24
N PRO A 63 6.55 28.47 19.32
CA PRO A 63 5.84 29.63 19.88
C PRO A 63 5.67 30.77 18.87
#